data_AF-A0A0U3M2N6-F1
#
_entry.id   AF-A0A0U3M2N6-F1
#
_cell.length_a   1.000
_cell.length_b   1.000
_cell.length_c   1.000
_cell.angle_alpha   90.00
_cell.angle_beta   90.00
_cell.angle_gamma   90.00
#
_symmetry.space_group_name_H-M   'P 1'
#
loop_
_entity.id
_entity.type
_entity.pdbx_description
1 polymer ?
#
loop_
_entity_poly.entity_id
_entity_poly.type
_entity_poly.pdbx_seq_one_letter_code
_entity_poly.pdbx_strand_id
1 'polypeptide(L)'
;MPPGRRRLRLEQLVRMLHTPVVLDDGSTVDVAASVGAAAPDVLCTRDLTVLQRAADAALYDGKHTGRVVLATAQHATVPSINGRRAGRPGTATWGRAA
;
A
#
# COMPACT_ATOMS: atom_id res chain seq x y z
N MET A 1 18.44 1.34 7.42
CA MET A 1 18.41 2.69 6.81
C MET A 1 17.97 3.69 7.88
N PRO A 2 18.60 4.86 8.05
CA PRO A 2 18.14 5.84 9.02
C PRO A 2 16.68 6.27 8.74
N PRO A 3 15.80 6.39 9.75
CA PRO A 3 14.37 6.66 9.56
C PRO A 3 14.08 7.90 8.68
N GLY A 4 14.85 8.98 8.88
CA GLY A 4 14.68 10.23 8.12
C GLY A 4 14.97 10.08 6.63
N ARG A 5 15.92 9.22 6.24
CA ARG A 5 16.24 8.99 4.83
C ARG A 5 15.13 8.20 4.13
N ARG A 6 14.44 7.30 4.84
CA ARG A 6 13.34 6.48 4.28
C ARG A 6 12.18 7.36 3.87
N ARG A 7 11.76 8.24 4.76
CA ARG A 7 10.67 9.20 4.51
C ARG A 7 10.97 10.04 3.27
N LEU A 8 12.17 10.62 3.18
CA LEU A 8 12.59 11.43 2.02
C LEU A 8 12.52 10.64 0.69
N ARG A 9 12.98 9.39 0.68
CA ARG A 9 12.93 8.54 -0.51
C ARG A 9 11.51 8.19 -0.93
N LEU A 10 10.63 7.91 0.03
CA LEU A 10 9.23 7.63 -0.23
C LEU A 10 8.48 8.87 -0.76
N GLU A 11 8.73 10.05 -0.17
CA GLU A 11 8.20 11.31 -0.68
C GLU A 11 8.69 11.61 -2.10
N GLN A 12 9.97 11.32 -2.40
CA GLN A 12 10.52 11.45 -3.75
C GLN A 12 9.83 10.51 -4.73
N LEU A 13 9.65 9.24 -4.36
CA LEU A 13 8.95 8.27 -5.19
C LEU A 13 7.52 8.74 -5.50
N VAL A 14 6.78 9.19 -4.49
CA VAL A 14 5.41 9.69 -4.69
C VAL A 14 5.40 10.87 -5.65
N ARG A 15 6.32 11.83 -5.52
CA ARG A 15 6.42 12.95 -6.49
C ARG A 15 6.65 12.45 -7.92
N MET A 16 7.55 11.48 -8.11
CA MET A 16 7.80 10.91 -9.43
C MET A 16 6.57 10.20 -10.01
N LEU A 17 5.84 9.47 -9.19
CA LEU A 17 4.62 8.75 -9.59
C LEU A 17 3.44 9.68 -9.93
N HIS A 18 3.49 10.95 -9.51
CA HIS A 18 2.51 11.98 -9.88
C HIS A 18 2.89 12.74 -11.16
N THR A 19 3.98 12.36 -11.84
CA THR A 19 4.35 13.01 -13.11
C THR A 19 3.27 12.72 -14.14
N PRO A 20 2.64 13.76 -14.77
CA PRO A 20 1.63 13.54 -15.79
C PRO A 20 2.17 12.69 -16.95
N VAL A 21 1.29 11.87 -17.50
CA VAL A 21 1.63 10.97 -18.62
C VAL A 21 1.14 11.59 -19.92
N VAL A 22 2.04 11.72 -20.89
CA VAL A 22 1.69 12.14 -22.26
C VAL A 22 1.27 10.91 -23.04
N LEU A 23 0.09 10.94 -23.65
CA LEU A 23 -0.43 9.89 -24.53
C LEU A 23 0.01 10.11 -25.99
N ASP A 24 -0.17 9.08 -26.83
CA ASP A 24 0.25 9.11 -28.23
C ASP A 24 -0.47 10.18 -29.07
N ASP A 25 -1.66 10.62 -28.65
CA ASP A 25 -2.42 11.70 -29.27
C ASP A 25 -1.97 13.11 -28.82
N GLY A 26 -0.93 13.18 -27.98
CA GLY A 26 -0.39 14.41 -27.42
C GLY A 26 -1.16 14.96 -26.22
N SER A 27 -2.24 14.29 -25.78
CA SER A 27 -2.94 14.68 -24.55
C SER A 27 -2.16 14.31 -23.29
N THR A 28 -2.36 15.08 -22.22
CA THR A 28 -1.75 14.82 -20.91
C THR A 28 -2.78 14.30 -19.92
N VAL A 29 -2.45 13.21 -19.22
CA VAL A 29 -3.28 12.65 -18.15
C VAL A 29 -2.59 12.85 -16.81
N ASP A 30 -3.27 13.57 -15.91
CA ASP A 30 -2.86 13.67 -14.52
C ASP A 30 -3.07 12.34 -13.80
N VAL A 31 -2.02 11.86 -13.14
CA VAL A 31 -2.04 10.61 -12.37
C VAL A 31 -1.80 10.89 -10.90
N ALA A 32 -2.57 10.19 -10.06
CA ALA A 32 -2.40 10.22 -8.61
C ALA A 32 -1.94 8.85 -8.12
N ALA A 33 -1.02 8.84 -7.16
CA ALA A 33 -0.48 7.62 -6.58
C ALA A 33 -0.60 7.65 -5.05
N SER A 34 -1.18 6.60 -4.48
CA SER A 34 -1.08 6.30 -3.04
C SER A 34 -0.18 5.09 -2.87
N VAL A 35 0.67 5.10 -1.84
CA VAL A 35 1.68 4.05 -1.63
C VAL A 35 1.59 3.53 -0.20
N GLY A 36 1.47 2.22 -0.02
CA GLY A 36 1.68 1.56 1.27
C GLY A 36 3.09 0.98 1.31
N ALA A 37 3.82 1.24 2.38
CA ALA A 37 5.20 0.74 2.56
C ALA A 37 5.33 0.01 3.89
N ALA A 38 6.06 -1.10 3.94
CA ALA A 38 6.41 -1.80 5.17
C ALA A 38 7.92 -1.93 5.32
N ALA A 39 8.42 -1.97 6.56
CA ALA A 39 9.84 -2.07 6.83
C ALA A 39 10.12 -3.08 7.96
N PRO A 40 11.10 -3.99 7.79
CA PRO A 40 11.42 -5.01 8.80
C PRO A 40 11.73 -4.46 10.20
N ASP A 41 12.44 -3.33 10.26
CA ASP A 41 12.80 -2.66 11.51
C ASP A 41 11.62 -1.99 12.21
N VAL A 42 10.55 -1.66 11.47
CA VAL A 42 9.34 -1.03 12.04
C VAL A 42 8.35 -2.08 12.52
N LEU A 43 8.26 -3.21 11.81
CA LEU A 43 7.33 -4.29 12.12
C LEU A 43 7.97 -5.44 12.91
N CYS A 44 9.25 -5.33 13.26
CA CYS A 44 10.04 -6.34 13.98
C CYS A 44 9.92 -7.75 13.38
N THR A 45 9.85 -7.84 12.06
CA THR A 45 9.71 -9.12 11.33
C THR A 45 10.51 -9.10 10.04
N ARG A 46 10.99 -10.28 9.63
CA ARG A 46 11.58 -10.50 8.31
C ARG A 46 10.70 -11.37 7.42
N ASP A 47 9.53 -11.79 7.91
CA ASP A 47 8.57 -12.55 7.12
C ASP A 47 7.99 -11.65 6.02
N LEU A 48 8.34 -11.99 4.77
CA LEU A 48 7.92 -11.25 3.59
C LEU A 48 6.40 -11.20 3.45
N THR A 49 5.69 -12.26 3.81
CA THR A 49 4.23 -12.33 3.72
C THR A 49 3.59 -11.31 4.68
N VAL A 50 4.13 -11.20 5.89
CA VAL A 50 3.67 -10.21 6.88
C VAL A 50 3.97 -8.80 6.40
N LEU A 51 5.16 -8.56 5.85
CA LEU A 51 5.54 -7.25 5.30
C LEU A 51 4.65 -6.83 4.12
N GLN A 52 4.37 -7.75 3.18
CA GLN A 52 3.51 -7.47 2.03
C GLN A 52 2.06 -7.18 2.45
N ARG A 53 1.52 -7.94 3.40
CA ARG A 53 0.16 -7.70 3.93
C ARG A 53 0.07 -6.37 4.68
N ALA A 54 1.08 -6.03 5.48
CA ALA A 54 1.11 -4.77 6.20
C ALA A 54 1.24 -3.57 5.24
N ALA A 55 2.02 -3.71 4.16
CA ALA A 55 2.08 -2.70 3.10
C ALA A 55 0.75 -2.54 2.36
N ASP A 56 0.06 -3.65 2.03
CA ASP A 56 -1.27 -3.61 1.40
C ASP A 56 -2.33 -2.96 2.32
N ALA A 57 -2.33 -3.31 3.62
CA ALA A 57 -3.20 -2.68 4.60
C ALA A 57 -2.93 -1.16 4.72
N ALA A 58 -1.66 -0.75 4.78
CA ALA A 58 -1.29 0.66 4.79
C ALA A 58 -1.69 1.40 3.51
N LEU A 59 -1.57 0.75 2.34
CA LEU A 59 -2.04 1.29 1.06
C LEU A 59 -3.55 1.48 1.07
N TYR A 60 -4.29 0.50 1.59
CA TYR A 60 -5.74 0.58 1.68
C TYR A 60 -6.17 1.73 2.59
N ASP A 61 -5.56 1.87 3.76
CA ASP A 61 -5.90 2.93 4.70
C ASP A 61 -5.57 4.32 4.15
N GLY A 62 -4.49 4.43 3.35
CA GLY A 62 -4.13 5.64 2.61
C GLY A 62 -4.83 5.79 1.26
N LYS A 63 -5.75 4.91 0.88
CA LYS A 63 -6.32 4.91 -0.45
C LYS A 63 -7.09 6.21 -0.67
N HIS A 64 -6.88 6.80 -1.85
CA HIS A 64 -7.43 8.11 -2.26
C HIS A 64 -6.80 9.34 -1.59
N THR A 65 -5.72 9.19 -0.81
CA THR A 65 -5.02 10.34 -0.22
C THR A 65 -3.95 10.94 -1.14
N GLY A 66 -3.47 10.18 -2.12
CA GLY A 66 -2.32 10.59 -2.96
C GLY A 66 -0.99 10.61 -2.20
N ARG A 67 -0.92 9.97 -1.02
CA ARG A 67 0.24 10.01 -0.12
C ARG A 67 0.83 8.62 0.11
N VAL A 68 2.03 8.62 0.71
CA VAL A 68 2.63 7.40 1.25
C VAL A 68 2.18 7.17 2.70
N VAL A 69 1.84 5.93 3.03
CA VAL A 69 1.55 5.48 4.39
C VAL A 69 2.56 4.39 4.77
N LEU A 70 3.30 4.63 5.84
CA LEU A 70 4.21 3.64 6.41
C LEU A 70 3.43 2.70 7.34
N ALA A 71 3.58 1.40 7.13
CA ALA A 71 2.92 0.38 7.91
C ALA A 71 3.36 0.44 9.38
N THR A 72 2.40 0.21 10.27
CA THR A 72 2.56 0.13 11.72
C THR A 72 2.21 -1.28 12.14
N ALA A 73 2.44 -1.63 13.41
CA ALA A 73 2.04 -2.93 13.95
C ALA A 73 0.55 -3.25 13.71
N GLN A 74 -0.33 -2.23 13.74
CA GLN A 74 -1.76 -2.39 13.48
C GLN A 74 -2.06 -2.86 12.04
N HIS A 75 -1.29 -2.39 11.06
CA HIS A 75 -1.44 -2.86 9.68
C HIS A 75 -1.01 -4.33 9.50
N ALA A 76 -0.12 -4.84 10.36
CA ALA A 76 0.32 -6.24 10.34
C ALA A 76 -0.69 -7.20 10.99
N THR A 77 -1.60 -6.70 11.83
CA THR A 77 -2.61 -7.52 12.52
C THR A 77 -3.94 -7.62 11.76
N VAL A 78 -4.04 -7.09 10.55
CA VAL A 78 -5.31 -7.08 9.82
C VAL A 78 -5.70 -8.53 9.45
N PRO A 79 -6.89 -9.01 9.87
CA PRO A 79 -7.31 -10.37 9.64
C PRO A 79 -7.50 -10.68 8.15
N SER A 80 -7.25 -11.93 7.78
CA SER A 80 -7.47 -12.44 6.43
C SER A 80 -8.56 -13.51 6.38
N ILE A 81 -9.38 -13.49 5.33
CA ILE A 81 -10.38 -14.51 4.99
C ILE A 81 -9.93 -15.14 3.67
N ASN A 82 -9.70 -16.46 3.64
CA ASN A 82 -9.20 -17.20 2.47
C ASN A 82 -7.95 -16.56 1.82
N GLY A 83 -7.03 -16.07 2.63
CA GLY A 83 -5.81 -15.40 2.17
C GLY A 83 -6.01 -13.95 1.67
N ARG A 84 -7.23 -13.42 1.67
CA ARG A 84 -7.56 -12.02 1.31
C ARG A 84 -7.83 -11.19 2.56
N ARG A 85 -7.47 -9.90 2.58
CA ARG A 85 -7.77 -8.99 3.70
C ARG A 85 -9.28 -8.93 3.97
N ALA A 86 -9.70 -9.09 5.23
CA ALA A 86 -11.09 -8.91 5.63
C ALA A 86 -11.58 -7.49 5.32
N GLY A 87 -12.80 -7.35 4.81
CA GLY A 87 -13.42 -6.05 4.46
C GLY A 87 -13.25 -5.64 2.99
N ARG A 88 -12.58 -6.45 2.15
CA ARG A 88 -12.58 -6.25 0.69
C ARG A 88 -13.93 -6.71 0.12
N PRO A 89 -14.50 -6.04 -0.90
CA PRO A 89 -15.66 -6.58 -1.62
C PRO A 89 -15.40 -8.04 -2.04
N GLY A 90 -16.33 -8.94 -1.68
CA GLY A 90 -16.20 -10.38 -1.89
C GLY A 90 -15.55 -11.17 -0.74
N THR A 91 -15.24 -10.57 0.42
CA THR A 91 -14.80 -11.31 1.63
C THR A 91 -15.88 -11.44 2.70
N ALA A 92 -17.06 -10.82 2.49
CA ALA A 92 -18.17 -10.85 3.45
C ALA A 92 -19.08 -12.07 3.29
N THR A 93 -19.00 -12.79 2.17
CA THR A 93 -19.86 -13.93 1.87
C THR A 93 -19.10 -15.24 2.02
N TRP A 94 -19.48 -16.04 3.02
CA TRP A 94 -19.26 -17.49 2.96
C TRP A 94 -20.17 -18.03 1.86
N GLY A 95 -19.72 -17.93 0.62
CA GLY A 95 -20.34 -18.66 -0.49
C GLY A 95 -20.08 -20.15 -0.25
N ARG A 96 -21.12 -20.90 0.08
CA ARG A 96 -21.12 -22.36 -0.07
C ARG A 96 -20.66 -22.62 -1.50
N ALA A 97 -19.56 -23.35 -1.68
CA ALA A 97 -19.18 -23.83 -3.00
C ALA A 97 -20.40 -24.58 -3.57
N ALA A 98 -20.84 -24.18 -4.75
CA ALA A 98 -21.83 -24.92 -5.53
C ALA A 98 -21.20 -26.23 -6.04
#